data_AF-A0A966YZ01-F1
#
_entry.id   AF-A0A966YZ01-F1
#
_cell.length_a   1.000
_cell.length_b   1.000
_cell.length_c   1.000
_cell.angle_alpha   90.00
_cell.angle_beta   90.00
_cell.angle_gamma   90.00
#
_symmetry.space_group_name_H-M   'P 1'
#
loop_
_entity.id
_entity.type
_entity.pdbx_description
1 polymer ?
#
loop_
_entity_poly.entity_id
_entity_poly.type
_entity_poly.pdbx_seq_one_letter_code
_entity_poly.pdbx_strand_id
1 'polypeptide(L)'
;PVSHTASAGERWELAPDLGLANPNAAITGVELSDRTRLMVFNDLEHGRHRLVLAAAWPNPAKADSSQSAKSNYSPWKTIAVLEDETASTTNPKEEFSYPYMSLNQQGQVLLVYTWNRKRMKSILWDAGYLQSYLQHIKSETDRSQ
;
A
#
# COMPACT_ATOMS: atom_id res chain seq x y z
N PRO A 1 1.81 2.89 -16.52
CA PRO A 1 1.34 1.56 -16.94
C PRO A 1 1.73 0.51 -15.89
N VAL A 2 0.75 -0.23 -15.40
CA VAL A 2 0.96 -1.41 -14.54
C VAL A 2 1.18 -2.66 -15.41
N SER A 3 2.03 -3.58 -14.96
CA SER A 3 2.27 -4.86 -15.63
C SER A 3 2.29 -6.01 -14.63
N HIS A 4 2.20 -7.23 -15.14
CA HIS A 4 2.34 -8.44 -14.33
C HIS A 4 3.22 -9.46 -15.06
N THR A 5 3.72 -10.46 -14.32
CA THR A 5 4.54 -11.54 -14.86
C THR A 5 4.10 -12.88 -14.29
N ALA A 6 4.08 -13.90 -15.15
CA ALA A 6 3.94 -15.31 -14.77
C ALA A 6 5.24 -16.11 -15.04
N SER A 7 6.33 -15.41 -15.35
CA SER A 7 7.64 -15.98 -15.74
C SER A 7 8.79 -15.41 -14.89
N ALA A 8 8.50 -15.12 -13.63
CA ALA A 8 9.49 -14.59 -12.67
C ALA A 8 10.25 -13.35 -13.18
N GLY A 9 9.60 -12.50 -13.99
CA GLY A 9 10.17 -11.26 -14.51
C GLY A 9 10.84 -11.36 -15.88
N GLU A 10 10.88 -12.53 -16.51
CA GLU A 10 11.41 -12.68 -17.88
C GLU A 10 10.51 -12.01 -18.92
N ARG A 11 9.19 -12.22 -18.81
CA ARG A 11 8.16 -11.61 -19.66
C ARG A 11 7.14 -10.87 -18.82
N TRP A 12 6.69 -9.75 -19.38
CA TRP A 12 5.71 -8.86 -18.76
C TRP A 12 4.52 -8.68 -19.68
N GLU A 13 3.34 -8.75 -19.09
CA GLU A 13 2.08 -8.51 -19.77
C GLU A 13 1.41 -7.28 -19.16
N LEU A 14 0.86 -6.42 -20.03
CA LEU A 14 0.18 -5.21 -19.60
C LEU A 14 -1.01 -5.56 -18.72
N ALA A 15 -1.12 -4.89 -17.58
CA ALA A 15 -2.28 -4.96 -16.72
C ALA A 15 -3.04 -3.63 -16.81
N PRO A 16 -4.37 -3.62 -16.62
CA PRO A 16 -5.09 -2.36 -16.54
C PRO A 16 -4.60 -1.58 -15.33
N ASP A 17 -4.37 -0.28 -15.51
CA ASP A 17 -3.89 0.62 -14.46
C ASP A 17 -4.77 0.52 -13.20
N LEU A 18 -4.16 0.84 -12.07
CA LEU A 18 -4.89 1.00 -10.81
C LEU A 18 -5.56 2.37 -10.83
N GLY A 19 -6.83 2.44 -10.42
CA GLY A 19 -7.55 3.70 -10.22
C GLY A 19 -7.11 4.44 -8.96
N LEU A 20 -5.80 4.41 -8.66
CA LEU A 20 -5.18 5.05 -7.51
C LEU A 20 -4.33 6.21 -8.01
N ALA A 21 -4.61 7.42 -7.51
CA ALA A 21 -3.75 8.56 -7.78
C ALA A 21 -2.36 8.33 -7.18
N ASN A 22 -1.32 8.80 -7.88
CA ASN A 22 0.05 8.84 -7.36
C ASN A 22 0.89 9.83 -8.19
N PRO A 23 1.15 11.05 -7.70
CA PRO A 23 1.75 12.13 -8.48
C PRO A 23 3.28 11.99 -8.54
N ASN A 24 3.73 10.94 -9.21
CA ASN A 24 5.14 10.58 -9.38
C ASN A 24 5.91 10.53 -8.04
N ALA A 25 5.27 10.10 -6.96
CA ALA A 25 5.85 10.07 -5.61
C ALA A 25 6.52 8.73 -5.26
N ALA A 26 6.62 7.83 -6.26
CA ALA A 26 6.87 6.40 -6.10
C ALA A 26 5.78 5.67 -5.29
N ILE A 27 5.90 4.35 -5.20
CA ILE A 27 5.01 3.46 -4.48
C ILE A 27 5.83 2.29 -3.96
N THR A 28 5.42 1.71 -2.84
CA THR A 28 6.02 0.49 -2.31
C THR A 28 4.95 -0.43 -1.77
N GLY A 29 5.22 -1.73 -1.75
CA GLY A 29 4.28 -2.74 -1.32
C GLY A 29 4.98 -4.00 -0.81
N VAL A 30 4.34 -4.69 0.12
CA VAL A 30 4.77 -6.00 0.64
C VAL A 30 3.55 -6.92 0.72
N GLU A 31 3.79 -8.23 0.60
CA GLU A 31 2.78 -9.27 0.86
C GLU A 31 3.14 -9.96 2.19
N LEU A 32 2.21 -9.98 3.14
CA LEU A 32 2.37 -10.63 4.44
C LEU A 32 2.19 -12.15 4.32
N SER A 33 2.51 -12.89 5.39
CA SER A 33 2.40 -14.35 5.41
C SER A 33 0.97 -14.86 5.22
N ASP A 34 -0.03 -14.11 5.65
CA ASP A 34 -1.46 -14.39 5.45
C ASP A 34 -1.98 -13.95 4.06
N ARG A 35 -1.05 -13.61 3.15
CA ARG A 35 -1.28 -13.04 1.82
C ARG A 35 -1.89 -11.64 1.82
N THR A 36 -2.17 -11.01 2.96
CA THR A 36 -2.59 -9.61 2.98
C THR A 36 -1.52 -8.75 2.32
N ARG A 37 -1.92 -7.89 1.38
CA ARG A 37 -1.02 -6.97 0.69
C ARG A 37 -1.13 -5.59 1.30
N LEU A 38 0.03 -5.00 1.56
CA LEU A 38 0.15 -3.62 2.01
C LEU A 38 0.77 -2.76 0.91
N MET A 39 0.37 -1.51 0.86
CA MET A 39 0.88 -0.52 -0.08
C MET A 39 1.00 0.84 0.59
N VAL A 40 2.09 1.54 0.32
CA VAL A 40 2.29 2.92 0.76
C VAL A 40 2.54 3.80 -0.47
N PHE A 41 1.74 4.85 -0.60
CA PHE A 41 1.77 5.77 -1.73
C PHE A 41 1.17 7.12 -1.33
N ASN A 42 1.27 8.09 -2.24
CA ASN A 42 0.58 9.37 -2.11
C ASN A 42 -0.73 9.32 -2.90
N ASP A 43 -1.86 9.51 -2.23
CA ASP A 43 -3.19 9.32 -2.82
C ASP A 43 -3.83 10.60 -3.39
N LEU A 44 -3.03 11.62 -3.68
CA LEU A 44 -3.49 12.87 -4.30
C LEU A 44 -3.25 12.85 -5.82
N GLU A 45 -4.10 13.54 -6.58
CA GLU A 45 -3.87 13.74 -8.03
C GLU A 45 -2.66 14.64 -8.30
N HIS A 46 -2.41 15.58 -7.39
CA HIS A 46 -1.37 16.60 -7.49
C HIS A 46 -0.70 16.85 -6.15
N GLY A 47 0.60 17.14 -6.19
CA GLY A 47 1.40 17.44 -4.99
C GLY A 47 1.69 16.21 -4.14
N ARG A 48 2.73 16.27 -3.31
CA ARG A 48 3.24 15.12 -2.55
C ARG A 48 2.95 15.24 -1.05
N HIS A 49 1.76 15.73 -0.70
CA HIS A 49 1.45 16.28 0.64
C HIS A 49 0.67 15.33 1.57
N ARG A 50 0.45 14.08 1.15
CA ARG A 50 -0.29 13.08 1.92
C ARG A 50 0.25 11.69 1.65
N LEU A 51 0.67 10.97 2.69
CA LEU A 51 1.19 9.61 2.58
C LEU A 51 0.23 8.67 3.29
N VAL A 52 -0.23 7.64 2.59
CA VAL A 52 -1.23 6.71 3.13
C VAL A 52 -0.74 5.26 3.11
N LEU A 53 -1.25 4.47 4.05
CA LEU A 53 -1.15 3.01 4.06
C LEU A 53 -2.48 2.44 3.57
N ALA A 54 -2.41 1.58 2.56
CA ALA A 54 -3.55 0.84 2.03
C ALA A 54 -3.33 -0.67 2.16
N ALA A 55 -4.44 -1.41 2.24
CA ALA A 55 -4.45 -2.87 2.27
C ALA A 55 -5.39 -3.47 1.23
N ALA A 56 -5.05 -4.68 0.78
CA ALA A 56 -5.91 -5.55 0.01
C ALA A 56 -5.80 -6.99 0.55
N TRP A 57 -6.94 -7.66 0.72
CA TRP A 57 -7.00 -9.01 1.30
C TRP A 57 -7.26 -10.06 0.22
N PRO A 58 -6.71 -11.27 0.35
CA PRO A 58 -7.00 -12.35 -0.57
C PRO A 58 -8.50 -12.72 -0.53
N ASN A 59 -9.06 -13.04 -1.70
CA ASN A 59 -10.41 -13.56 -1.84
C ASN A 59 -10.36 -15.10 -1.80
N PRO A 60 -10.82 -15.73 -0.69
CA PRO A 60 -10.71 -17.17 -0.52
C PRO A 60 -11.51 -17.97 -1.57
N ALA A 61 -12.59 -17.39 -2.11
CA ALA A 61 -13.40 -18.05 -3.14
C ALA A 61 -12.70 -18.14 -4.52
N LYS A 62 -11.57 -17.45 -4.70
CA LYS A 62 -10.82 -17.42 -5.97
C LYS A 62 -9.37 -17.88 -5.85
N ALA A 63 -8.99 -18.43 -4.69
CA ALA A 63 -7.63 -18.86 -4.39
C ALA A 63 -7.07 -19.92 -5.37
N ASP A 64 -7.95 -20.72 -5.98
CA ASP A 64 -7.59 -21.82 -6.89
C ASP A 64 -7.90 -21.51 -8.37
N SER A 65 -8.25 -20.26 -8.69
CA SER A 65 -8.59 -19.88 -10.06
C SER A 65 -7.35 -19.42 -10.83
N SER A 66 -7.15 -19.95 -12.05
CA SER A 66 -6.12 -19.51 -13.00
C SER A 66 -6.36 -18.11 -13.58
N GLN A 67 -7.27 -17.32 -12.98
CA GLN A 67 -7.64 -15.98 -13.44
C GLN A 67 -6.65 -14.94 -12.92
N SER A 68 -6.63 -13.79 -13.59
CA SER A 68 -5.72 -12.68 -13.31
C SER A 68 -5.64 -12.34 -11.81
N ALA A 69 -4.43 -11.99 -11.36
CA ALA A 69 -4.14 -11.59 -9.98
C ALA A 69 -5.05 -10.47 -9.43
N LYS A 70 -5.75 -9.73 -10.30
CA LYS A 70 -6.70 -8.67 -9.94
C LYS A 70 -7.99 -9.19 -9.30
N SER A 71 -8.42 -10.42 -9.60
CA SER A 71 -9.67 -10.98 -9.06
C SER A 71 -9.50 -11.75 -7.74
N ASN A 72 -8.25 -12.10 -7.40
CA ASN A 72 -7.91 -12.89 -6.21
C ASN A 72 -7.80 -12.04 -4.95
N TYR A 73 -8.00 -10.73 -5.04
CA TYR A 73 -7.88 -9.78 -3.95
C TYR A 73 -9.08 -8.84 -3.89
N SER A 74 -9.39 -8.33 -2.70
CA SER A 74 -10.29 -7.20 -2.54
C SER A 74 -9.75 -5.95 -3.26
N PRO A 75 -10.61 -4.96 -3.58
CA PRO A 75 -10.12 -3.63 -3.93
C PRO A 75 -9.18 -3.08 -2.84
N TRP A 76 -8.24 -2.23 -3.25
CA TRP A 76 -7.37 -1.50 -2.31
C TRP A 76 -8.21 -0.57 -1.44
N LYS A 77 -7.97 -0.61 -0.14
CA LYS A 77 -8.60 0.30 0.83
C LYS A 77 -7.52 1.06 1.58
N THR A 78 -7.62 2.39 1.63
CA THR A 78 -6.81 3.21 2.54
C THR A 78 -7.23 2.89 3.97
N ILE A 79 -6.28 2.42 4.79
CA ILE A 79 -6.53 2.00 6.17
C ILE A 79 -5.94 2.99 7.18
N ALA A 80 -4.85 3.69 6.83
CA ALA A 80 -4.28 4.73 7.67
C ALA A 80 -3.71 5.88 6.84
N VAL A 81 -3.77 7.08 7.42
CA VAL A 81 -3.05 8.26 6.93
C VAL A 81 -1.79 8.40 7.77
N LEU A 82 -0.62 8.28 7.14
CA LEU A 82 0.68 8.31 7.81
C LEU A 82 1.19 9.74 7.98
N GLU A 83 0.94 10.58 6.98
CA GLU A 83 1.28 12.01 6.96
C GLU A 83 0.19 12.74 6.18
N ASP A 84 -0.23 13.91 6.65
CA ASP A 84 -1.22 14.74 5.97
C ASP A 84 -1.01 16.22 6.29
N GLU A 85 -0.37 16.93 5.37
CA GLU A 85 -0.23 18.37 5.51
C GLU A 85 -1.48 19.10 4.97
N THR A 86 -2.21 18.48 4.04
CA THR A 86 -3.41 19.07 3.43
C THR A 86 -4.52 19.29 4.45
N ALA A 87 -4.57 18.47 5.50
CA ALA A 87 -5.49 18.65 6.63
C ALA A 87 -5.20 19.92 7.47
N SER A 88 -4.00 20.49 7.37
CA SER A 88 -3.54 21.56 8.27
C SER A 88 -3.37 22.93 7.59
N THR A 89 -3.34 23.00 6.26
CA THR A 89 -3.05 24.26 5.52
C THR A 89 -3.68 24.29 4.14
N THR A 90 -4.05 25.49 3.69
CA THR A 90 -4.54 25.75 2.33
C THR A 90 -3.43 25.77 1.27
N ASN A 91 -2.16 25.86 1.69
CA ASN A 91 -1.00 25.82 0.79
C ASN A 91 0.09 24.91 1.40
N PRO A 92 -0.02 23.59 1.20
CA PRO A 92 0.93 22.61 1.73
C PRO A 92 2.32 22.79 1.09
N LYS A 93 3.36 22.67 1.92
CA LYS A 93 4.77 22.87 1.55
C LYS A 93 5.65 21.65 1.82
N GLU A 94 5.24 20.80 2.75
CA GLU A 94 5.89 19.55 3.11
C GLU A 94 5.59 18.47 2.07
N GLU A 95 6.64 17.77 1.64
CA GLU A 95 6.55 16.66 0.70
C GLU A 95 6.96 15.33 1.36
N PHE A 96 6.18 14.29 1.11
CA PHE A 96 6.43 12.91 1.53
C PHE A 96 6.57 12.04 0.29
N SER A 97 7.76 11.48 0.04
CA SER A 97 8.02 10.77 -1.22
C SER A 97 9.05 9.67 -1.11
N TYR A 98 9.10 8.82 -2.14
CA TYR A 98 10.03 7.68 -2.24
C TYR A 98 9.89 6.70 -1.06
N PRO A 99 8.68 6.19 -0.79
CA PRO A 99 8.51 5.19 0.24
C PRO A 99 9.19 3.88 -0.18
N TYR A 100 9.75 3.19 0.80
CA TYR A 100 10.29 1.84 0.66
C TYR A 100 9.88 1.02 1.88
N MET A 101 9.28 -0.14 1.64
CA MET A 101 8.92 -1.11 2.67
C MET A 101 9.76 -2.37 2.57
N SER A 102 10.09 -2.94 3.74
CA SER A 102 10.65 -4.28 3.87
C SER A 102 9.90 -5.07 4.95
N LEU A 103 9.81 -6.39 4.72
CA LEU A 103 9.25 -7.37 5.65
C LEU A 103 10.40 -8.27 6.12
N ASN A 104 10.57 -8.43 7.43
CA ASN A 104 11.57 -9.36 7.97
C ASN A 104 10.97 -10.74 8.30
N GLN A 105 11.84 -11.69 8.70
CA GLN A 105 11.43 -13.06 9.02
C GLN A 105 10.52 -13.17 10.26
N GLN A 106 10.57 -12.17 11.14
CA GLN A 106 9.71 -12.04 12.31
C GLN A 106 8.33 -11.45 11.98
N GLY A 107 8.09 -11.08 10.71
CA GLY A 107 6.83 -10.50 10.26
C GLY A 107 6.70 -8.99 10.52
N GLN A 108 7.76 -8.32 10.98
CA GLN A 108 7.76 -6.87 11.18
C GLN A 108 7.91 -6.16 9.85
N VAL A 109 7.20 -5.05 9.69
CA VAL A 109 7.26 -4.21 8.48
C VAL A 109 7.97 -2.91 8.83
N LEU A 110 9.09 -2.65 8.16
CA LEU A 110 9.76 -1.36 8.20
C LEU A 110 9.36 -0.56 6.97
N LEU A 111 8.84 0.64 7.18
CA LEU A 111 8.69 1.67 6.16
C LEU A 111 9.76 2.75 6.38
N VAL A 112 10.38 3.20 5.30
CA VAL A 112 11.16 4.43 5.26
C VAL A 112 10.68 5.31 4.10
N TYR A 113 10.77 6.62 4.26
CA TYR A 113 10.42 7.58 3.20
C TYR A 113 11.16 8.90 3.41
N THR A 114 11.26 9.69 2.35
CA THR A 114 11.81 11.04 2.44
C THR A 114 10.78 12.02 2.96
N TRP A 115 11.22 12.92 3.84
CA TRP A 115 10.51 14.11 4.25
C TRP A 115 11.22 15.33 3.66
N ASN A 116 10.51 16.07 2.81
CA ASN A 116 11.02 17.19 2.02
C ASN A 116 12.29 16.89 1.20
N ARG A 117 12.55 15.61 0.93
CA ARG A 117 13.82 15.13 0.31
C ARG A 117 15.07 15.60 1.06
N LYS A 118 14.93 15.94 2.34
CA LYS A 118 15.99 16.48 3.22
C LYS A 118 16.27 15.57 4.41
N ARG A 119 15.28 14.76 4.80
CA ARG A 119 15.36 13.82 5.92
C ARG A 119 14.74 12.50 5.53
N MET A 120 15.13 11.44 6.23
CA MET A 120 14.45 10.15 6.17
C MET A 120 13.63 9.97 7.44
N LYS A 121 12.35 9.64 7.30
CA LYS A 121 11.51 9.14 8.38
C LYS A 121 11.37 7.63 8.26
N SER A 122 11.10 6.98 9.37
CA SER A 122 10.90 5.53 9.44
C SER A 122 9.75 5.18 10.37
N ILE A 123 8.98 4.17 10.01
CA ILE A 123 7.92 3.58 10.83
C ILE A 123 8.19 2.07 10.89
N LEU A 124 8.22 1.51 12.09
CA LEU A 124 8.32 0.08 12.30
C LEU A 124 6.99 -0.42 12.88
N TRP A 125 6.33 -1.31 12.16
CA TRP A 125 5.16 -2.02 12.66
C TRP A 125 5.56 -3.39 13.17
N ASP A 126 5.24 -3.64 14.44
CA ASP A 126 5.41 -4.96 15.04
C ASP A 126 4.37 -5.94 14.50
N ALA A 127 4.76 -7.20 14.31
CA ALA A 127 3.96 -8.18 13.58
C ALA A 127 2.60 -8.43 14.25
N GLY A 128 2.59 -8.64 15.56
CA GLY A 128 1.36 -8.93 16.32
C GLY A 128 0.38 -7.76 16.35
N TYR A 129 0.91 -6.54 16.50
CA TYR A 129 0.09 -5.33 16.48
C TYR A 129 -0.51 -5.09 15.08
N LEU A 130 0.32 -5.18 14.04
CA LEU A 130 -0.12 -4.99 12.65
C LEU A 130 -1.20 -6.00 12.28
N GLN A 131 -1.03 -7.28 12.64
CA GLN A 131 -2.02 -8.31 12.37
C GLN A 131 -3.35 -8.02 13.06
N SER A 132 -3.32 -7.64 14.35
CA SER A 132 -4.52 -7.32 15.13
C SER A 132 -5.26 -6.11 14.53
N TYR A 133 -4.50 -5.08 14.14
CA TYR A 133 -5.05 -3.89 13.48
C TYR A 133 -5.70 -4.25 12.14
N LEU A 134 -5.04 -5.04 11.29
CA LEU A 134 -5.58 -5.45 10.00
C LEU A 134 -6.84 -6.32 10.13
N GLN A 135 -6.90 -7.21 11.12
CA GLN A 135 -8.10 -8.00 11.41
C GLN A 135 -9.29 -7.12 11.82
N HIS A 136 -9.03 -6.13 12.67
CA HIS A 136 -10.05 -5.16 13.07
C HIS A 136 -10.59 -4.38 11.86
N ILE A 137 -9.71 -3.77 11.07
CA ILE A 137 -10.10 -3.00 9.87
C ILE A 137 -10.84 -3.87 8.84
N LYS A 138 -10.41 -5.13 8.65
CA LYS A 138 -11.11 -6.07 7.76
C LYS A 138 -12.53 -6.31 8.24
N SER A 139 -12.71 -6.57 9.54
CA SER A 139 -14.04 -6.82 10.12
C SER A 139 -15.00 -5.63 9.99
N GLU A 140 -14.49 -4.40 10.08
CA GLU A 140 -15.29 -3.20 9.86
C GLU A 140 -15.67 -3.04 8.39
N THR A 141 -14.75 -3.36 7.48
CA THR A 141 -14.98 -3.31 6.04
C THR A 141 -16.09 -4.28 5.63
N ASP A 142 -16.04 -5.52 6.10
CA ASP A 142 -17.01 -6.56 5.77
C ASP A 142 -18.41 -6.26 6.33
N ARG A 143 -18.52 -5.48 7.41
CA ARG A 143 -19.81 -5.04 7.99
C ARG A 143 -20.44 -3.86 7.26
N SER A 144 -19.65 -3.11 6.50
CA SER A 144 -20.08 -1.91 5.78
C SER A 144 -20.55 -2.18 4.35
N GLN A 145 -20.51 -3.44 3.89
CA GLN A 145 -21.02 -3.91 2.60
C GLN A 145 -22.30 -4.71 2.77
#